data_AF-A0A8J4XUX7-F1
#
_entry.id   AF-A0A8J4XUX7-F1
#
_cell.length_a   1.000
_cell.length_b   1.000
_cell.length_c   1.000
_cell.angle_alpha   90.00
_cell.angle_beta   90.00
_cell.angle_gamma   90.00
#
_symmetry.space_group_name_H-M   'P 1'
#
loop_
_entity.id
_entity.type
_entity.pdbx_description
1 polymer ?
#
loop_
_entity_poly.entity_id
_entity_poly.type
_entity_poly.pdbx_seq_one_letter_code
_entity_poly.pdbx_strand_id
1 'polypeptide(L)'
;MPSAAITCLLKLILVSGTVYTVASGNQLHDRQLQVLGEVVSGPARGRPLTLHLDAALPADVQQAVLEVEAVRRAPRLTMSLSLNHSHGQRSRQEAAAASLPRVASSSSSMLHVVLWFTPQPELLQALWHHCKPRNLLLLNMGSTLGAEVLRAEALSGVEKLVLIGHLLAEAEQDPDALGVYTALPFSPGGVQLLGPWRRESFGSWEALFPDRFPSFEGYTFHLASWMIDYPYLYRKNKTSSQGTGITFKVVDSLSVLLNCSYTLTVEPPELVYAGKVNGSWAGTLGMVYRKEKNFTVNMFYVTLERWKDFDPSAYWSFVNMDVFLLAPQPFPMSTNLLRPFTFGVWATLSPPWRWQCPPAWCW
;
A
#
# COMPACT_ATOMS: atom_id res chain seq x y z
N MET A 1 27.53 2.76 -1.40
CA MET A 1 27.27 1.30 -1.39
C MET A 1 26.96 0.87 -2.82
N PRO A 2 27.62 -0.15 -3.38
CA PRO A 2 27.30 -0.63 -4.71
C PRO A 2 25.92 -1.32 -4.68
N SER A 3 24.97 -0.80 -5.45
CA SER A 3 23.67 -1.44 -5.66
C SER A 3 23.88 -2.62 -6.61
N ALA A 4 23.56 -3.85 -6.18
CA ALA A 4 23.45 -4.98 -7.09
C ALA A 4 22.38 -4.65 -8.15
N ALA A 5 22.71 -4.85 -9.43
CA ALA A 5 21.77 -4.63 -10.51
C ALA A 5 20.95 -5.91 -10.70
N ILE A 6 19.65 -5.84 -10.41
CA ILE A 6 18.73 -6.97 -10.58
C ILE A 6 18.03 -6.79 -11.92
N THR A 7 18.13 -7.80 -12.79
CA THR A 7 17.50 -7.79 -14.10
C THR A 7 16.21 -8.60 -14.03
N CYS A 8 15.06 -7.91 -14.04
CA CYS A 8 13.77 -8.57 -14.16
C CYS A 8 13.49 -8.81 -15.65
N LEU A 9 13.70 -10.04 -16.12
CA LEU A 9 13.49 -10.40 -17.52
C LEU A 9 12.08 -10.96 -17.68
N LEU A 10 11.19 -10.18 -18.29
CA LEU A 10 9.84 -10.62 -18.61
C LEU A 10 9.91 -11.61 -19.78
N LYS A 11 10.15 -12.89 -19.48
CA LYS A 11 10.06 -13.96 -20.47
C LYS A 11 8.60 -14.37 -20.61
N LEU A 12 7.97 -13.95 -21.70
CA LEU A 12 6.71 -14.55 -22.15
C LEU A 12 7.06 -15.94 -22.72
N ILE A 13 6.93 -16.99 -21.91
CA ILE A 13 7.24 -18.36 -22.34
C ILE A 13 5.97 -19.02 -22.88
N LEU A 14 5.93 -19.26 -24.19
CA LEU A 14 5.00 -20.21 -24.83
C LEU A 14 5.65 -21.60 -24.74
N VAL A 15 5.04 -22.53 -24.01
CA VAL A 15 5.62 -23.86 -23.78
C VAL A 15 4.97 -24.94 -24.64
N SER A 16 5.80 -25.81 -25.24
CA SER A 16 5.44 -27.11 -25.82
C SER A 16 6.20 -28.20 -25.03
N GLY A 17 5.51 -29.22 -24.51
CA GLY A 17 6.03 -30.10 -23.46
C GLY A 17 6.60 -31.44 -23.94
N THR A 18 7.68 -31.89 -23.27
CA THR A 18 8.28 -33.23 -23.35
C THR A 18 8.47 -33.77 -21.92
N VAL A 19 8.06 -35.00 -21.63
CA VAL A 19 8.01 -35.58 -20.28
C VAL A 19 9.30 -36.33 -19.95
N TYR A 20 9.93 -36.02 -18.80
CA TYR A 20 11.05 -36.77 -18.20
C TYR A 20 10.70 -37.24 -16.78
N THR A 21 11.19 -38.42 -16.37
CA THR A 21 11.01 -39.00 -15.03
C THR A 21 12.34 -39.04 -14.26
N VAL A 22 12.41 -38.40 -13.09
CA VAL A 22 13.52 -38.49 -12.10
C VAL A 22 12.93 -39.03 -10.79
N ALA A 23 13.68 -39.78 -9.95
CA ALA A 23 13.13 -40.50 -8.79
C ALA A 23 13.78 -40.11 -7.45
N SER A 24 12.96 -40.13 -6.39
CA SER A 24 13.22 -40.01 -4.93
C SER A 24 13.19 -38.62 -4.27
N GLY A 25 13.38 -37.52 -5.00
CA GLY A 25 13.10 -36.15 -4.49
C GLY A 25 11.66 -35.68 -4.75
N ASN A 26 10.86 -36.48 -5.47
CA ASN A 26 9.63 -36.00 -6.08
C ASN A 26 8.46 -35.86 -5.12
N GLN A 27 8.36 -36.69 -4.07
CA GLN A 27 7.13 -36.77 -3.29
C GLN A 27 6.77 -35.43 -2.62
N LEU A 28 7.76 -34.75 -2.03
CA LEU A 28 7.57 -33.42 -1.45
C LEU A 28 7.20 -32.37 -2.51
N HIS A 29 7.89 -32.37 -3.66
CA HIS A 29 7.60 -31.45 -4.75
C HIS A 29 6.20 -31.67 -5.32
N ASP A 30 5.81 -32.92 -5.56
CA ASP A 30 4.48 -33.30 -6.04
C ASP A 30 3.42 -32.85 -5.05
N ARG A 31 3.69 -32.98 -3.75
CA ARG A 31 2.81 -32.49 -2.69
C ARG A 31 2.70 -30.97 -2.70
N GLN A 32 3.79 -30.23 -2.84
CA GLN A 32 3.77 -28.76 -2.93
C GLN A 32 3.05 -28.26 -4.19
N LEU A 33 3.24 -28.93 -5.35
CA LEU A 33 2.53 -28.64 -6.59
C LEU A 33 1.05 -28.95 -6.48
N GLN A 34 0.68 -30.03 -5.79
CA GLN A 34 -0.71 -30.33 -5.45
C GLN A 34 -1.30 -29.21 -4.61
N VAL A 35 -0.62 -28.79 -3.54
CA VAL A 35 -1.10 -27.68 -2.67
C VAL A 35 -1.24 -26.37 -3.45
N LEU A 36 -0.31 -26.05 -4.35
CA LEU A 36 -0.45 -24.90 -5.25
C LEU A 36 -1.74 -25.01 -6.09
N GLY A 37 -2.00 -26.19 -6.66
CA GLY A 37 -3.22 -26.46 -7.40
C GLY A 37 -4.48 -26.29 -6.56
N GLU A 38 -4.45 -26.74 -5.30
CA GLU A 38 -5.54 -26.60 -4.33
C GLU A 38 -5.79 -25.15 -3.94
N VAL A 39 -4.75 -24.37 -3.66
CA VAL A 39 -4.87 -22.94 -3.36
C VAL A 39 -5.52 -22.20 -4.54
N VAL A 40 -5.04 -22.44 -5.76
CA VAL A 40 -5.51 -21.75 -6.97
C VAL A 40 -6.94 -22.14 -7.34
N SER A 41 -7.31 -23.42 -7.17
CA SER A 41 -8.66 -23.91 -7.46
C SER A 41 -9.68 -23.68 -6.34
N GLY A 42 -9.21 -23.47 -5.10
CA GLY A 42 -10.02 -23.23 -3.90
C GLY A 42 -10.01 -21.76 -3.48
N PRO A 43 -9.27 -21.38 -2.42
CA PRO A 43 -9.34 -20.04 -1.82
C PRO A 43 -9.01 -18.89 -2.79
N ALA A 44 -8.15 -19.11 -3.79
CA ALA A 44 -7.79 -18.11 -4.78
C ALA A 44 -8.58 -18.22 -6.10
N ARG A 45 -9.65 -19.02 -6.15
CA ARG A 45 -10.42 -19.26 -7.37
C ARG A 45 -10.94 -17.95 -7.98
N GLY A 46 -10.69 -17.78 -9.29
CA GLY A 46 -11.13 -16.61 -10.07
C GLY A 46 -10.25 -15.37 -9.94
N ARG A 47 -9.19 -15.41 -9.13
CA ARG A 47 -8.22 -14.31 -9.01
C ARG A 47 -7.12 -14.43 -10.07
N PRO A 48 -6.67 -13.32 -10.69
CA PRO A 48 -5.48 -13.32 -11.52
C PRO A 48 -4.23 -13.70 -10.70
N LEU A 49 -3.29 -14.39 -11.32
CA LEU A 49 -2.05 -14.86 -10.69
C LEU A 49 -0.82 -14.15 -11.27
N THR A 50 0.13 -13.78 -10.43
CA THR A 50 1.51 -13.51 -10.86
C THR A 50 2.43 -14.54 -10.24
N LEU A 51 3.06 -15.38 -11.07
CA LEU A 51 4.04 -16.36 -10.61
C LEU A 51 5.44 -15.75 -10.68
N HIS A 52 6.13 -15.77 -9.55
CA HIS A 52 7.52 -15.34 -9.42
C HIS A 52 8.36 -16.59 -9.17
N LEU A 53 9.04 -17.04 -10.22
CA LEU A 53 9.87 -18.23 -10.17
C LEU A 53 11.32 -17.82 -9.90
N ASP A 54 11.87 -18.28 -8.78
CA ASP A 54 13.30 -18.15 -8.49
C ASP A 54 14.11 -18.87 -9.57
N ALA A 55 15.11 -18.20 -10.14
CA ALA A 55 16.00 -18.78 -11.14
C ALA A 55 16.80 -19.98 -10.61
N ALA A 56 16.92 -20.14 -9.28
CA ALA A 56 17.52 -21.31 -8.65
C ALA A 56 16.61 -22.57 -8.70
N LEU A 57 15.33 -22.44 -9.05
CA LEU A 57 14.46 -23.61 -9.27
C LEU A 57 14.96 -24.41 -10.48
N PRO A 58 15.09 -25.75 -10.39
CA PRO A 58 15.34 -26.60 -11.55
C PRO A 58 14.29 -26.40 -12.65
N ALA A 59 14.72 -26.48 -13.90
CA ALA A 59 13.87 -26.17 -15.06
C ALA A 59 12.64 -27.09 -15.16
N ASP A 60 12.78 -28.35 -14.76
CA ASP A 60 11.71 -29.33 -14.64
C ASP A 60 10.67 -28.92 -13.58
N VAL A 61 11.11 -28.42 -12.41
CA VAL A 61 10.19 -27.90 -11.38
C VAL A 61 9.47 -26.65 -11.87
N GLN A 62 10.19 -25.71 -12.50
CA GLN A 62 9.57 -24.52 -13.11
C GLN A 62 8.49 -24.90 -14.13
N GLN A 63 8.78 -25.91 -14.96
CA GLN A 63 7.84 -26.41 -15.94
C GLN A 63 6.62 -27.07 -15.29
N ALA A 64 6.85 -27.93 -14.29
CA ALA A 64 5.78 -28.60 -13.56
C ALA A 64 4.81 -27.61 -12.89
N VAL A 65 5.32 -26.51 -12.31
CA VAL A 65 4.50 -25.41 -11.76
C VAL A 65 3.58 -24.81 -12.82
N LEU A 66 4.07 -24.60 -14.04
CA LEU A 66 3.31 -24.02 -15.14
C LEU A 66 2.26 -24.99 -15.72
N GLU A 67 2.48 -26.30 -15.54
CA GLU A 67 1.61 -27.38 -15.96
C GLU A 67 0.51 -27.73 -14.95
N VAL A 68 0.59 -27.24 -13.71
CA VAL A 68 -0.49 -27.39 -12.72
C VAL A 68 -1.81 -26.88 -13.32
N GLU A 69 -2.80 -27.77 -13.43
CA GLU A 69 -4.01 -27.51 -14.22
C GLU A 69 -4.76 -26.25 -13.77
N ALA A 70 -4.86 -26.04 -12.45
CA ALA A 70 -5.49 -24.87 -11.88
C ALA A 70 -4.74 -23.58 -12.24
N VAL A 71 -3.41 -23.62 -12.22
CA VAL A 71 -2.54 -22.50 -12.63
C VAL A 71 -2.67 -22.24 -14.12
N ARG A 72 -2.83 -23.28 -14.97
CA ARG A 72 -3.03 -23.15 -16.41
C ARG A 72 -4.36 -22.50 -16.79
N ARG A 73 -5.41 -22.77 -16.02
CA ARG A 73 -6.76 -22.21 -16.23
C ARG A 73 -6.91 -20.78 -15.72
N ALA A 74 -6.08 -20.35 -14.77
CA ALA A 74 -6.14 -19.01 -14.21
C ALA A 74 -5.44 -17.98 -15.13
N PRO A 75 -5.98 -16.75 -15.29
CA PRO A 75 -5.25 -15.66 -15.94
C PRO A 75 -3.93 -15.40 -15.20
N ARG A 76 -2.79 -15.57 -15.87
CA ARG A 76 -1.48 -15.52 -15.22
C ARG A 76 -0.44 -14.67 -15.94
N LEU A 77 0.40 -14.02 -15.15
CA LEU A 77 1.68 -13.43 -15.57
C LEU A 77 2.81 -14.23 -14.92
N THR A 78 3.80 -14.66 -15.70
CA THR A 78 4.98 -15.35 -15.17
C THR A 78 6.19 -14.42 -15.25
N MET A 79 6.92 -14.31 -14.15
CA MET A 79 8.17 -13.56 -14.07
C MET A 79 9.26 -14.45 -13.49
N SER A 80 10.42 -14.45 -14.15
CA SER A 80 11.61 -15.12 -13.63
C SER A 80 12.44 -14.11 -12.86
N LEU A 81 12.71 -14.42 -11.60
CA LEU A 81 13.55 -13.61 -10.73
C LEU A 81 14.96 -14.17 -10.78
N SER A 82 15.83 -13.54 -11.59
CA SER A 82 17.25 -13.86 -11.64
C SER A 82 18.06 -12.78 -10.92
N LEU A 83 18.74 -13.16 -9.85
CA LEU A 83 19.80 -12.35 -9.25
C LEU A 83 21.06 -12.53 -10.10
N ASN A 84 21.38 -11.55 -10.93
CA ASN A 84 22.64 -11.55 -11.68
C ASN A 84 23.80 -11.22 -10.73
N HIS A 85 24.33 -12.24 -10.05
CA HIS A 85 25.52 -12.10 -9.21
C HIS A 85 26.83 -11.94 -10.02
N SER A 86 26.76 -11.98 -11.36
CA SER A 86 27.91 -11.74 -12.24
C SER A 86 28.28 -10.25 -12.27
N HIS A 87 28.88 -9.78 -11.17
CA HIS A 87 29.65 -8.54 -11.11
C HIS A 87 30.84 -8.67 -12.07
N GLY A 88 30.75 -8.08 -13.26
CA GLY A 88 31.91 -7.97 -14.14
C GLY A 88 31.64 -7.41 -15.53
N GLN A 89 30.44 -7.58 -16.09
CA GLN A 89 30.18 -7.17 -17.47
C GLN A 89 28.93 -6.30 -17.52
N ARG A 90 29.15 -4.99 -17.38
CA ARG A 90 28.17 -3.92 -17.63
C ARG A 90 27.90 -3.87 -19.14
N SER A 91 27.25 -4.91 -19.68
CA SER A 91 26.79 -4.92 -21.06
C SER A 91 25.63 -3.94 -21.18
N ARG A 92 25.92 -2.84 -21.88
CA ARG A 92 25.11 -1.98 -22.76
C ARG A 92 23.68 -2.45 -23.12
N GLN A 93 22.85 -2.80 -22.15
CA GLN A 93 21.45 -3.22 -22.30
C GLN A 93 20.49 -2.31 -21.48
N GLU A 94 20.97 -1.12 -21.10
CA GLU A 94 20.20 -0.06 -20.43
C GLU A 94 19.22 0.68 -21.36
N ALA A 95 19.22 0.42 -22.68
CA ALA A 95 18.37 1.15 -23.62
C ALA A 95 16.98 0.53 -23.89
N ALA A 96 16.75 -0.75 -23.52
CA ALA A 96 15.48 -1.44 -23.79
C ALA A 96 14.58 -1.63 -22.57
N ALA A 97 15.09 -1.40 -21.34
CA ALA A 97 14.31 -1.48 -20.11
C ALA A 97 13.58 -0.17 -19.75
N ALA A 98 13.75 0.90 -20.54
CA ALA A 98 13.24 2.24 -20.26
C ALA A 98 11.73 2.41 -20.50
N SER A 99 10.99 1.36 -20.86
CA SER A 99 9.56 1.45 -21.16
C SER A 99 8.77 0.22 -20.74
N LEU A 100 9.14 -0.44 -19.64
CA LEU A 100 8.14 -1.24 -18.92
C LEU A 100 7.15 -0.25 -18.31
N PRO A 101 5.86 -0.25 -18.73
CA PRO A 101 4.89 0.64 -18.15
C PRO A 101 4.84 0.34 -16.66
N ARG A 102 4.96 1.38 -15.83
CA ARG A 102 4.71 1.33 -14.37
C ARG A 102 3.22 1.04 -14.04
N VAL A 103 2.53 0.33 -14.94
CA VAL A 103 1.09 0.10 -15.05
C VAL A 103 0.67 -1.24 -14.46
N ALA A 104 1.61 -2.01 -13.88
CA ALA A 104 1.22 -3.02 -12.89
C ALA A 104 0.79 -2.30 -11.59
N SER A 105 -0.27 -1.49 -11.70
CA SER A 105 -1.04 -0.99 -10.57
C SER A 105 -1.38 -2.21 -9.74
N SER A 106 -0.95 -2.19 -8.48
CA SER A 106 -1.18 -3.22 -7.48
C SER A 106 -2.69 -3.41 -7.31
N SER A 107 -3.27 -4.24 -8.17
CA SER A 107 -4.69 -4.57 -8.10
C SER A 107 -4.87 -5.41 -6.85
N SER A 108 -5.68 -4.93 -5.92
CA SER A 108 -6.06 -5.65 -4.70
C SER A 108 -6.68 -7.03 -4.97
N SER A 109 -7.05 -7.33 -6.21
CA SER A 109 -7.60 -8.63 -6.62
C SER A 109 -6.55 -9.69 -6.98
N MET A 110 -5.32 -9.30 -7.34
CA MET A 110 -4.30 -10.21 -7.86
C MET A 110 -3.56 -10.95 -6.74
N LEU A 111 -3.30 -12.25 -6.92
CA LEU A 111 -2.46 -13.06 -6.03
C LEU A 111 -1.07 -13.20 -6.64
N HIS A 112 -0.05 -12.75 -5.92
CA HIS A 112 1.35 -12.99 -6.25
C HIS A 112 1.79 -14.29 -5.56
N VAL A 113 2.33 -15.24 -6.32
CA VAL A 113 2.86 -16.50 -5.79
C VAL A 113 4.36 -16.52 -6.05
N VAL A 114 5.16 -16.60 -5.00
CA VAL A 114 6.62 -16.71 -5.11
C VAL A 114 7.02 -18.13 -4.76
N LEU A 115 7.77 -18.76 -5.66
CA LEU A 115 8.29 -20.12 -5.48
C LEU A 115 9.81 -20.09 -5.42
N TRP A 116 10.39 -20.72 -4.39
CA TRP A 116 11.84 -20.82 -4.19
C TRP A 116 12.21 -22.14 -3.50
N PHE A 117 13.49 -22.54 -3.58
CA PHE A 117 14.04 -23.63 -2.75
C PHE A 117 14.56 -23.13 -1.40
N THR A 118 15.26 -22.00 -1.43
CA THR A 118 15.88 -21.41 -0.25
C THR A 118 15.45 -19.95 -0.21
N PRO A 119 14.89 -19.46 0.90
CA PRO A 119 14.50 -18.06 0.98
C PRO A 119 15.72 -17.16 0.84
N GLN A 120 15.72 -16.29 -0.17
CA GLN A 120 16.75 -15.29 -0.40
C GLN A 120 16.18 -13.89 -0.12
N PRO A 121 16.66 -13.18 0.92
CA PRO A 121 16.21 -11.83 1.23
C PRO A 121 16.31 -10.85 0.06
N GLU A 122 17.33 -11.02 -0.79
CA GLU A 122 17.58 -10.21 -1.98
C GLU A 122 16.47 -10.34 -3.01
N LEU A 123 15.94 -11.55 -3.19
CA LEU A 123 14.83 -11.83 -4.10
C LEU A 123 13.55 -11.11 -3.64
N LEU A 124 13.30 -11.07 -2.33
CA LEU A 124 12.16 -10.33 -1.77
C LEU A 124 12.32 -8.82 -1.88
N GLN A 125 13.53 -8.30 -1.67
CA GLN A 125 13.82 -6.89 -1.89
C GLN A 125 13.62 -6.50 -3.36
N ALA A 126 14.10 -7.33 -4.29
CA ALA A 126 13.89 -7.15 -5.71
C ALA A 126 12.40 -7.11 -6.05
N LEU A 127 11.66 -8.10 -5.55
CA LEU A 127 10.24 -8.19 -5.73
C LEU A 127 9.56 -6.92 -5.23
N TRP A 128 9.89 -6.43 -4.02
CA TRP A 128 9.35 -5.20 -3.45
C TRP A 128 9.67 -3.94 -4.26
N HIS A 129 10.88 -3.86 -4.82
CA HIS A 129 11.29 -2.73 -5.67
C HIS A 129 10.56 -2.71 -7.01
N HIS A 130 10.25 -3.88 -7.58
CA HIS A 130 9.56 -4.00 -8.86
C HIS A 130 8.04 -4.01 -8.73
N CYS A 131 7.50 -4.59 -7.66
CA CYS A 131 6.09 -4.68 -7.36
C CYS A 131 5.84 -4.64 -5.85
N LYS A 132 4.81 -3.90 -5.42
CA LYS A 132 4.34 -3.93 -4.03
C LYS A 132 3.07 -4.79 -3.97
N PRO A 133 3.18 -6.13 -3.87
CA PRO A 133 2.00 -6.99 -3.88
C PRO A 133 1.16 -6.75 -2.62
N ARG A 134 -0.16 -6.64 -2.79
CA ARG A 134 -1.08 -6.63 -1.63
C ARG A 134 -1.37 -8.03 -1.14
N ASN A 135 -1.46 -9.01 -2.03
CA ASN A 135 -1.67 -10.41 -1.69
C ASN A 135 -0.48 -11.25 -2.17
N LEU A 136 0.24 -11.85 -1.22
CA LEU A 136 1.46 -12.62 -1.46
C LEU A 136 1.37 -14.00 -0.80
N LEU A 137 1.48 -15.02 -1.62
CA LEU A 137 1.70 -16.40 -1.18
C LEU A 137 3.16 -16.76 -1.46
N LEU A 138 3.86 -17.18 -0.42
CA LEU A 138 5.19 -17.75 -0.52
C LEU A 138 5.03 -19.27 -0.46
N LEU A 139 5.53 -19.98 -1.46
CA LEU A 139 5.54 -21.44 -1.49
C LEU A 139 6.98 -21.92 -1.50
N ASN A 140 7.40 -22.47 -0.36
CA ASN A 140 8.74 -23.00 -0.21
C ASN A 140 8.79 -24.42 -0.76
N MET A 141 9.59 -24.61 -1.80
CA MET A 141 9.84 -25.89 -2.47
C MET A 141 10.96 -26.69 -1.79
N GLY A 142 11.75 -26.08 -0.91
CA GLY A 142 12.83 -26.75 -0.17
C GLY A 142 12.36 -27.44 1.11
N SER A 143 13.30 -28.18 1.72
CA SER A 143 13.07 -28.93 2.96
C SER A 143 13.20 -28.08 4.23
N THR A 144 13.82 -26.90 4.17
CA THR A 144 14.00 -26.04 5.33
C THR A 144 12.86 -25.04 5.44
N LEU A 145 12.07 -25.07 6.51
CA LEU A 145 10.85 -24.26 6.71
C LEU A 145 11.02 -22.77 6.35
N GLY A 146 12.17 -22.16 6.68
CA GLY A 146 12.50 -20.80 6.24
C GLY A 146 11.54 -19.70 6.72
N ALA A 147 10.71 -19.95 7.74
CA ALA A 147 9.64 -19.04 8.17
C ALA A 147 10.11 -17.66 8.64
N GLU A 148 11.38 -17.52 9.03
CA GLU A 148 12.03 -16.25 9.32
C GLU A 148 11.93 -15.24 8.17
N VAL A 149 11.77 -15.73 6.94
CA VAL A 149 11.54 -14.90 5.74
C VAL A 149 10.32 -13.98 5.89
N LEU A 150 9.30 -14.41 6.65
CA LEU A 150 8.09 -13.65 6.90
C LEU A 150 8.34 -12.38 7.73
N ARG A 151 9.48 -12.29 8.42
CA ARG A 151 9.91 -11.10 9.18
C ARG A 151 10.68 -10.09 8.33
N ALA A 152 10.94 -10.38 7.05
CA ALA A 152 11.67 -9.47 6.18
C ALA A 152 10.96 -8.12 6.05
N GLU A 153 11.71 -7.02 6.17
CA GLU A 153 11.16 -5.65 6.06
C GLU A 153 10.45 -5.43 4.72
N ALA A 154 10.93 -6.06 3.64
CA ALA A 154 10.31 -6.03 2.31
C ALA A 154 8.88 -6.60 2.28
N LEU A 155 8.46 -7.36 3.29
CA LEU A 155 7.12 -7.95 3.40
C LEU A 155 6.20 -7.19 4.37
N SER A 156 6.71 -6.15 5.02
CA SER A 156 5.96 -5.39 6.04
C SER A 156 4.69 -4.73 5.49
N GLY A 157 4.71 -4.27 4.23
CA GLY A 157 3.58 -3.61 3.58
C GLY A 157 2.63 -4.55 2.83
N VAL A 158 2.83 -5.87 2.88
CA VAL A 158 1.93 -6.85 2.24
C VAL A 158 0.69 -7.04 3.11
N GLU A 159 -0.50 -6.76 2.58
CA GLU A 159 -1.75 -6.86 3.33
C GLU A 159 -2.11 -8.31 3.68
N LYS A 160 -2.10 -9.20 2.67
CA LYS A 160 -2.39 -10.62 2.81
C LYS A 160 -1.11 -11.41 2.54
N LEU A 161 -0.49 -11.96 3.58
CA LEU A 161 0.80 -12.65 3.52
C LEU A 161 0.72 -14.04 4.15
N VAL A 162 1.08 -15.06 3.38
CA VAL A 162 1.15 -16.45 3.84
C VAL A 162 2.40 -17.13 3.28
N LEU A 163 3.00 -18.00 4.08
CA LEU A 163 4.00 -18.97 3.66
C LEU A 163 3.42 -20.37 3.83
N ILE A 164 3.53 -21.19 2.79
CA ILE A 164 3.31 -22.63 2.87
C ILE A 164 4.68 -23.30 2.69
N GLY A 165 5.07 -24.13 3.65
CA GLY A 165 6.37 -24.80 3.66
C GLY A 165 6.37 -26.03 4.56
N HIS A 166 7.52 -26.70 4.65
CA HIS A 166 7.69 -27.93 5.42
C HIS A 166 7.33 -27.74 6.92
N LEU A 167 6.46 -28.58 7.46
CA LEU A 167 6.08 -28.55 8.87
C LEU A 167 7.17 -29.22 9.71
N LEU A 168 7.73 -28.51 10.70
CA LEU A 168 8.76 -29.08 11.58
C LEU A 168 8.25 -30.36 12.26
N ALA A 169 9.08 -31.40 12.25
CA ALA A 169 8.75 -32.78 12.68
C ALA A 169 8.24 -32.91 14.12
N GLU A 170 8.42 -31.88 14.95
CA GLU A 170 7.87 -31.84 16.31
C GLU A 170 6.33 -31.74 16.32
N ALA A 171 5.70 -31.36 15.20
CA ALA A 171 4.27 -31.10 15.12
C ALA A 171 3.41 -32.25 14.55
N GLU A 172 3.94 -33.12 13.68
CA GLU A 172 3.20 -34.29 13.14
C GLU A 172 4.11 -35.47 12.79
N GLN A 173 3.52 -36.68 12.73
CA GLN A 173 4.20 -37.93 12.34
C GLN A 173 4.46 -38.04 10.82
N ASP A 174 3.88 -37.16 9.99
CA ASP A 174 4.03 -37.18 8.54
C ASP A 174 5.22 -36.31 8.09
N PRO A 175 6.31 -36.90 7.57
CA PRO A 175 7.48 -36.17 7.12
C PRO A 175 7.22 -35.27 5.90
N ASP A 176 6.09 -35.44 5.21
CA ASP A 176 5.71 -34.62 4.04
C ASP A 176 4.62 -33.59 4.38
N ALA A 177 4.28 -33.43 5.66
CA ALA A 177 3.31 -32.43 6.10
C ALA A 177 3.80 -31.01 5.78
N LEU A 178 2.91 -30.20 5.21
CA LEU A 178 3.14 -28.78 4.96
C LEU A 178 2.39 -27.96 6.01
N GLY A 179 3.04 -26.96 6.58
CA GLY A 179 2.45 -25.99 7.49
C GLY A 179 2.09 -24.70 6.77
N VAL A 180 1.05 -24.02 7.27
CA VAL A 180 0.66 -22.68 6.82
C VAL A 180 1.08 -21.67 7.88
N TYR A 181 1.88 -20.70 7.48
CA TYR A 181 2.46 -19.69 8.36
C TYR A 181 2.04 -18.30 7.90
N THR A 182 1.88 -17.38 8.85
CA THR A 182 1.68 -15.96 8.56
C THR A 182 2.52 -15.10 9.50
N ALA A 183 2.66 -13.82 9.16
CA ALA A 183 3.33 -12.85 10.01
C ALA A 183 2.29 -12.04 10.80
N LEU A 184 2.45 -12.03 12.13
CA LEU A 184 1.72 -11.18 13.07
C LEU A 184 2.73 -10.19 13.68
N PRO A 185 2.96 -9.01 13.06
CA PRO A 185 4.11 -8.16 13.37
C PRO A 185 4.20 -7.67 14.83
N PHE A 186 3.06 -7.59 15.52
CA PHE A 186 2.99 -7.11 16.91
C PHE A 186 2.95 -8.25 17.93
N SER A 187 2.81 -9.50 17.49
CA SER A 187 2.92 -10.66 18.37
C SER A 187 4.38 -10.87 18.83
N PRO A 188 4.63 -11.42 20.03
CA PRO A 188 5.99 -11.68 20.52
C PRO A 188 6.82 -12.59 19.60
N GLY A 189 6.15 -13.52 18.89
CA GLY A 189 6.79 -14.42 17.95
C GLY A 189 6.94 -13.85 16.54
N GLY A 190 6.22 -12.79 16.18
CA GLY A 190 6.21 -12.18 14.83
C GLY A 190 5.67 -13.07 13.70
N VAL A 191 5.74 -14.39 13.86
CA VAL A 191 5.33 -15.44 12.92
C VAL A 191 4.47 -16.45 13.67
N GLN A 192 3.36 -16.83 13.07
CA GLN A 192 2.41 -17.78 13.63
C GLN A 192 2.19 -18.94 12.66
N LEU A 193 2.28 -20.16 13.17
CA LEU A 193 1.77 -21.36 12.49
C LEU A 193 0.24 -21.37 12.65
N LEU A 194 -0.48 -21.31 11.53
CA LEU A 194 -1.94 -21.41 11.48
C LEU A 194 -2.41 -22.87 11.57
N GLY A 195 -1.58 -23.81 11.11
CA GLY A 195 -1.83 -25.24 11.18
C GLY A 195 -1.28 -25.99 9.98
N PRO A 196 -1.40 -27.34 9.97
CA PRO A 196 -1.06 -28.15 8.80
C PRO A 196 -2.01 -27.85 7.64
N TRP A 197 -1.49 -27.82 6.41
CA TRP A 197 -2.28 -27.60 5.21
C TRP A 197 -3.32 -28.73 5.04
N ARG A 198 -4.59 -28.35 5.11
CA ARG A 198 -5.74 -29.18 4.78
C ARG A 198 -6.70 -28.36 3.93
N ARG A 199 -7.18 -28.94 2.85
CA ARG A 199 -8.07 -28.25 1.89
C ARG A 199 -9.33 -27.73 2.58
N GLU A 200 -9.83 -28.46 3.56
CA GLU A 200 -11.03 -28.14 4.32
C GLU A 200 -10.78 -26.96 5.27
N SER A 201 -9.62 -26.92 5.93
CA SER A 201 -9.25 -25.86 6.87
C SER A 201 -8.97 -24.53 6.18
N PHE A 202 -8.40 -24.56 4.98
CA PHE A 202 -7.99 -23.37 4.21
C PHE A 202 -8.80 -23.19 2.92
N GLY A 203 -10.07 -23.62 2.93
CA GLY A 203 -10.95 -23.59 1.75
C GLY A 203 -11.42 -22.20 1.33
N SER A 204 -11.30 -21.18 2.21
CA SER A 204 -11.69 -19.80 1.93
C SER A 204 -10.50 -18.84 1.92
N TRP A 205 -10.68 -17.70 1.27
CA TRP A 205 -9.65 -16.65 1.19
C TRP A 205 -9.25 -16.13 2.56
N GLU A 206 -10.23 -15.93 3.45
CA GLU A 206 -10.04 -15.42 4.80
C GLU A 206 -9.38 -16.45 5.72
N ALA A 207 -9.66 -17.74 5.52
CA ALA A 207 -9.00 -18.81 6.26
C ALA A 207 -7.53 -18.94 5.84
N LEU A 208 -7.24 -18.82 4.54
CA LEU A 208 -5.86 -18.82 4.05
C LEU A 208 -5.10 -17.58 4.51
N PHE A 209 -5.68 -16.39 4.34
CA PHE A 209 -5.07 -15.11 4.68
C PHE A 209 -5.79 -14.42 5.85
N PRO A 210 -5.52 -14.85 7.09
CA PRO A 210 -6.11 -14.23 8.27
C PRO A 210 -5.73 -12.75 8.36
N ASP A 211 -6.47 -11.99 9.17
CA ASP A 211 -6.06 -10.64 9.50
C ASP A 211 -4.72 -10.67 10.25
N ARG A 212 -3.75 -9.89 9.74
CA ARG A 212 -2.41 -9.76 10.33
C ARG A 212 -2.35 -8.73 11.45
N PHE A 213 -3.38 -7.90 11.55
CA PHE A 213 -3.47 -6.80 12.51
C PHE A 213 -4.79 -6.83 13.29
N PRO A 214 -5.19 -8.00 13.87
CA PRO A 214 -6.41 -8.06 14.68
C PRO A 214 -6.28 -7.21 15.95
N SER A 215 -5.04 -6.97 16.39
CA SER A 215 -4.63 -6.08 17.47
C SER A 215 -3.18 -5.65 17.25
N PHE A 216 -2.75 -4.63 17.97
CA PHE A 216 -1.37 -4.18 18.10
C PHE A 216 -0.71 -4.60 19.42
N GLU A 217 -1.37 -5.47 20.20
CA GLU A 217 -0.78 -6.14 21.38
C GLU A 217 -0.14 -5.17 22.40
N GLY A 218 -0.76 -4.01 22.60
CA GLY A 218 -0.28 -2.97 23.51
C GLY A 218 0.91 -2.15 22.99
N TYR A 219 1.30 -2.29 21.72
CA TYR A 219 2.40 -1.53 21.13
C TYR A 219 2.21 -0.02 21.30
N THR A 220 3.30 0.70 21.59
CA THR A 220 3.28 2.16 21.74
C THR A 220 3.79 2.82 20.46
N PHE A 221 2.89 3.45 19.69
CA PHE A 221 3.28 4.19 18.50
C PHE A 221 3.82 5.57 18.84
N HIS A 222 4.96 5.94 18.26
CA HIS A 222 5.51 7.27 18.32
C HIS A 222 5.13 8.05 17.08
N LEU A 223 4.17 8.97 17.23
CA LEU A 223 3.62 9.71 16.10
C LEU A 223 4.35 11.04 15.93
N ALA A 224 4.83 11.28 14.71
CA ALA A 224 5.29 12.60 14.32
C ALA A 224 4.07 13.49 14.15
N SER A 225 4.00 14.57 14.92
CA SER A 225 2.94 15.55 14.78
C SER A 225 3.37 17.00 15.01
N TRP A 226 2.54 17.91 14.51
CA TRP A 226 2.57 19.32 14.88
C TRP A 226 1.16 19.79 15.24
N MET A 227 0.95 20.19 16.49
CA MET A 227 -0.37 20.50 17.03
C MET A 227 -0.83 21.95 16.73
N ILE A 228 -0.90 22.31 15.46
CA ILE A 228 -1.31 23.66 14.99
C ILE A 228 -2.49 23.64 14.00
N ASP A 229 -2.98 22.46 13.62
CA ASP A 229 -3.98 22.29 12.57
C ASP A 229 -5.41 22.39 13.13
N TYR A 230 -5.89 23.60 13.43
CA TYR A 230 -7.29 23.76 13.82
C TYR A 230 -8.23 23.48 12.64
N PRO A 231 -9.34 22.70 12.80
CA PRO A 231 -9.85 22.04 14.01
C PRO A 231 -9.44 20.56 14.15
N TYR A 232 -8.47 20.08 13.37
CA TYR A 232 -8.08 18.68 13.26
C TYR A 232 -7.15 18.21 14.38
N LEU A 233 -5.99 18.85 14.55
CA LEU A 233 -5.01 18.52 15.58
C LEU A 233 -4.33 19.79 16.09
N TYR A 234 -4.78 20.28 17.24
CA TYR A 234 -4.29 21.53 17.82
C TYR A 234 -4.17 21.43 19.34
N ARG A 235 -3.35 22.30 19.95
CA ARG A 235 -3.25 22.37 21.41
C ARG A 235 -4.50 23.04 22.00
N LYS A 236 -5.04 22.50 23.09
CA LYS A 236 -6.17 23.14 23.80
C LYS A 236 -5.79 24.52 24.34
N ASN A 237 -4.61 24.62 24.95
CA ASN A 237 -3.99 25.84 25.47
C ASN A 237 -2.51 25.88 25.04
N LYS A 238 -1.91 27.07 24.93
CA LYS A 238 -0.51 27.23 24.47
C LYS A 238 0.51 26.43 25.30
N THR A 239 0.27 26.29 26.60
CA THR A 239 1.13 25.57 27.56
C THR A 239 0.82 24.08 27.67
N SER A 240 -0.24 23.59 27.03
CA SER A 240 -0.63 22.19 27.13
C SER A 240 0.15 21.34 26.13
N SER A 241 0.71 20.23 26.61
CA SER A 241 1.21 19.13 25.77
C SER A 241 0.08 18.23 25.24
N GLN A 242 -1.16 18.45 25.69
CA GLN A 242 -2.32 17.67 25.27
C GLN A 242 -2.91 18.24 23.98
N GLY A 243 -2.93 17.41 22.95
CA GLY A 243 -3.64 17.68 21.71
C GLY A 243 -5.15 17.55 21.88
N THR A 244 -5.89 18.26 21.04
CA THR A 244 -7.34 18.13 20.86
C THR A 244 -7.67 18.26 19.37
N GLY A 245 -8.92 18.00 19.01
CA GLY A 245 -9.43 18.10 17.65
C GLY A 245 -9.93 16.77 17.10
N ILE A 246 -10.35 16.78 15.84
CA ILE A 246 -10.98 15.63 15.19
C ILE A 246 -9.98 14.48 15.02
N THR A 247 -8.77 14.77 14.51
CA THR A 247 -7.71 13.77 14.33
C THR A 247 -7.34 13.10 15.65
N PHE A 248 -7.24 13.89 16.74
CA PHE A 248 -6.93 13.33 18.06
C PHE A 248 -7.98 12.28 18.48
N LYS A 249 -9.28 12.59 18.32
CA LYS A 249 -10.36 11.66 18.65
C LYS A 249 -10.34 10.39 17.80
N VAL A 250 -9.97 10.51 16.52
CA VAL A 250 -9.83 9.36 15.62
C VAL A 250 -8.68 8.46 16.10
N VAL A 251 -7.51 9.03 16.39
CA VAL A 251 -6.35 8.25 16.88
C VAL A 251 -6.66 7.58 18.22
N ASP A 252 -7.31 8.29 19.15
CA ASP A 252 -7.72 7.75 20.45
C ASP A 252 -8.72 6.59 20.31
N SER A 253 -9.68 6.73 19.39
CA SER A 253 -10.64 5.65 19.10
C SER A 253 -9.96 4.44 18.48
N LEU A 254 -9.02 4.66 17.54
CA LEU A 254 -8.23 3.59 16.94
C LEU A 254 -7.32 2.89 17.96
N SER A 255 -6.78 3.62 18.93
CA SER A 255 -5.91 3.03 19.94
C SER A 255 -6.65 2.12 20.90
N VAL A 256 -7.89 2.48 21.26
CA VAL A 256 -8.77 1.61 22.04
C VAL A 256 -9.18 0.39 21.20
N LEU A 257 -9.62 0.60 19.96
CA LEU A 257 -10.11 -0.48 19.09
C LEU A 257 -9.03 -1.53 18.79
N LEU A 258 -7.80 -1.10 18.51
CA LEU A 258 -6.71 -1.97 18.11
C LEU A 258 -5.78 -2.34 19.27
N ASN A 259 -6.11 -1.95 20.51
CA ASN A 259 -5.30 -2.18 21.70
C ASN A 259 -3.84 -1.75 21.49
N CYS A 260 -3.63 -0.45 21.22
CA CYS A 260 -2.33 0.18 21.24
C CYS A 260 -2.34 1.42 22.14
N SER A 261 -1.16 1.98 22.38
CA SER A 261 -1.02 3.32 22.92
C SER A 261 -0.19 4.17 21.96
N TYR A 262 -0.13 5.48 22.19
CA TYR A 262 0.65 6.36 21.34
C TYR A 262 1.20 7.57 22.09
N THR A 263 2.26 8.14 21.54
CA THR A 263 2.83 9.42 21.93
C THR A 263 2.77 10.38 20.75
N LEU A 264 2.48 11.65 21.01
CA LEU A 264 2.45 12.70 19.99
C LEU A 264 3.64 13.65 20.16
N THR A 265 4.31 13.97 19.06
CA THR A 265 5.22 15.13 19.05
C THR A 265 4.38 16.41 19.06
N VAL A 266 4.65 17.30 20.02
CA VAL A 266 3.89 18.55 20.12
C VAL A 266 4.24 19.51 18.97
N GLU A 267 5.52 19.56 18.61
CA GLU A 267 6.10 20.40 17.57
C GLU A 267 7.41 19.78 17.06
N PRO A 268 7.64 19.75 15.73
CA PRO A 268 8.86 19.19 15.16
C PRO A 268 10.08 20.07 15.48
N PRO A 269 11.27 19.50 15.70
CA PRO A 269 12.47 20.26 16.08
C PRO A 269 12.86 21.36 15.08
N GLU A 270 12.67 21.13 13.77
CA GLU A 270 13.05 22.07 12.73
C GLU A 270 12.00 23.16 12.47
N LEU A 271 10.85 23.14 13.16
CA LEU A 271 9.69 24.01 12.91
C LEU A 271 9.22 23.99 11.44
N VAL A 272 9.54 22.91 10.74
CA VAL A 272 9.09 22.62 9.38
C VAL A 272 7.91 21.66 9.47
N TYR A 273 6.88 21.91 8.67
CA TYR A 273 5.70 21.05 8.69
C TYR A 273 6.01 19.69 8.06
N ALA A 274 6.28 19.66 6.75
CA ALA A 274 6.54 18.43 6.00
C ALA A 274 7.07 18.75 4.60
N GLY A 275 8.29 19.26 4.51
CA GLY A 275 8.93 19.66 3.27
C GLY A 275 10.38 19.21 3.21
N LYS A 276 11.00 19.34 2.03
CA LYS A 276 12.43 19.10 1.88
C LYS A 276 13.23 20.37 2.19
N VAL A 277 14.26 20.22 3.01
CA VAL A 277 15.27 21.25 3.28
C VAL A 277 16.59 20.67 2.79
N ASN A 278 17.24 21.37 1.85
CA ASN A 278 18.49 20.92 1.21
C ASN A 278 18.38 19.51 0.59
N GLY A 279 17.23 19.19 -0.02
CA GLY A 279 16.99 17.92 -0.71
C GLY A 279 16.63 16.73 0.19
N SER A 280 16.59 16.90 1.52
CA SER A 280 16.18 15.86 2.47
C SER A 280 14.88 16.23 3.18
N TRP A 281 14.06 15.23 3.54
CA TRP A 281 12.82 15.46 4.28
C TRP A 281 13.11 16.01 5.68
N ALA A 282 12.40 17.09 6.05
CA ALA A 282 12.45 17.74 7.35
C ALA A 282 11.06 17.85 7.98
N GLY A 283 11.00 18.22 9.25
CA GLY A 283 9.72 18.35 9.95
C GLY A 283 9.09 17.00 10.28
N THR A 284 7.75 16.96 10.36
CA THR A 284 7.02 15.74 10.72
C THR A 284 7.28 14.57 9.76
N LEU A 285 7.31 14.82 8.45
CA LEU A 285 7.68 13.81 7.45
C LEU A 285 9.16 13.44 7.51
N GLY A 286 10.05 14.38 7.86
CA GLY A 286 11.47 14.09 8.08
C GLY A 286 11.68 13.08 9.21
N MET A 287 10.96 13.23 10.32
CA MET A 287 11.02 12.29 11.45
C MET A 287 10.57 10.88 11.06
N VAL A 288 9.51 10.75 10.25
CA VAL A 288 9.04 9.45 9.75
C VAL A 288 10.04 8.86 8.74
N TYR A 289 10.55 9.67 7.81
CA TYR A 289 11.52 9.26 6.80
C TYR A 289 12.81 8.69 7.44
N ARG A 290 13.26 9.30 8.54
CA ARG A 290 14.43 8.87 9.31
C ARG A 290 14.13 7.76 10.33
N LYS A 291 12.90 7.21 10.33
CA LYS A 291 12.41 6.17 11.26
C LYS A 291 12.50 6.56 12.74
N GLU A 292 12.52 7.86 13.06
CA GLU A 292 12.46 8.38 14.44
C GLU A 292 11.05 8.27 15.04
N LYS A 293 10.05 8.20 14.15
CA LYS A 293 8.62 8.08 14.46
C LYS A 293 8.01 7.04 13.53
N ASN A 294 6.99 6.33 13.98
CA ASN A 294 6.36 5.25 13.21
C ASN A 294 5.55 5.79 12.03
N PHE A 295 4.71 6.79 12.27
CA PHE A 295 3.91 7.46 11.24
C PHE A 295 3.48 8.86 11.70
N THR A 296 2.73 9.56 10.86
CA THR A 296 2.20 10.90 11.14
C THR A 296 0.70 10.97 10.89
N VAL A 297 0.02 11.86 11.62
CA VAL A 297 -1.45 12.02 11.60
C VAL A 297 -1.90 13.45 11.25
N ASN A 298 -0.98 14.28 10.76
CA ASN A 298 -1.26 15.66 10.35
C ASN A 298 -1.97 15.74 8.98
N MET A 299 -2.41 16.94 8.61
CA MET A 299 -3.04 17.20 7.32
C MET A 299 -1.99 17.40 6.23
N PHE A 300 -1.88 16.45 5.30
CA PHE A 300 -0.96 16.55 4.17
C PHE A 300 -1.69 16.60 2.83
N TYR A 301 -1.33 17.57 2.01
CA TYR A 301 -1.58 17.47 0.56
C TYR A 301 -0.84 16.27 0.00
N VAL A 302 -1.54 15.44 -0.77
CA VAL A 302 -0.89 14.38 -1.53
C VAL A 302 -0.27 15.00 -2.78
N THR A 303 1.05 15.07 -2.78
CA THR A 303 1.85 15.48 -3.94
C THR A 303 2.57 14.27 -4.51
N LEU A 304 2.90 14.33 -5.80
CA LEU A 304 3.70 13.28 -6.45
C LEU A 304 5.04 13.05 -5.72
N GLU A 305 5.62 14.11 -5.16
CA GLU A 305 6.85 13.99 -4.39
C GLU A 305 6.65 13.19 -3.09
N ARG A 306 5.60 13.47 -2.32
CA ARG A 306 5.29 12.72 -1.09
C ARG A 306 4.94 11.27 -1.40
N TRP A 307 4.17 11.03 -2.46
CA TRP A 307 3.77 9.69 -2.89
C TRP A 307 4.95 8.79 -3.28
N LYS A 308 6.08 9.38 -3.69
CA LYS A 308 7.30 8.61 -4.01
C LYS A 308 7.97 8.05 -2.76
N ASP A 309 7.93 8.79 -1.66
CA ASP A 309 8.74 8.52 -0.47
C ASP A 309 7.90 8.02 0.72
N PHE A 310 6.56 8.17 0.68
CA PHE A 310 5.63 7.78 1.74
C PHE A 310 4.41 7.07 1.18
N ASP A 311 3.93 6.08 1.91
CA ASP A 311 2.68 5.37 1.62
C ASP A 311 1.54 5.99 2.46
N PRO A 312 0.58 6.71 1.86
CA PRO A 312 -0.54 7.29 2.60
C PRO A 312 -1.60 6.26 2.95
N SER A 313 -2.31 6.49 4.05
CA SER A 313 -3.51 5.74 4.41
C SER A 313 -4.70 6.12 3.52
N ALA A 314 -5.86 5.51 3.79
CA ALA A 314 -7.10 5.91 3.15
C ALA A 314 -7.45 7.37 3.48
N TYR A 315 -7.91 8.10 2.47
CA TYR A 315 -8.37 9.48 2.64
C TYR A 315 -9.70 9.50 3.37
N TRP A 316 -9.79 10.37 4.37
CA TRP A 316 -11.01 10.57 5.14
C TRP A 316 -11.62 11.96 4.91
N SER A 317 -10.84 12.90 4.37
CA SER A 317 -11.30 14.23 4.00
C SER A 317 -10.65 14.67 2.69
N PHE A 318 -11.42 15.38 1.87
CA PHE A 318 -10.95 16.01 0.65
C PHE A 318 -11.16 17.52 0.80
N VAL A 319 -10.06 18.27 0.70
CA VAL A 319 -10.09 19.73 0.71
C VAL A 319 -9.72 20.19 -0.68
N ASN A 320 -10.57 21.03 -1.27
CA ASN A 320 -10.28 21.66 -2.55
C ASN A 320 -9.51 22.97 -2.32
N MET A 321 -8.89 23.49 -3.38
CA MET A 321 -8.32 24.84 -3.32
C MET A 321 -9.47 25.84 -3.24
N ASP A 322 -9.62 26.49 -2.09
CA ASP A 322 -10.63 27.52 -1.87
C ASP A 322 -9.98 28.91 -1.94
N VAL A 323 -10.67 29.84 -2.60
CA VAL A 323 -10.29 31.26 -2.63
C VAL A 323 -11.20 32.02 -1.70
N PHE A 324 -10.64 32.50 -0.58
CA PHE A 324 -11.36 33.35 0.36
C PHE A 324 -11.21 34.81 -0.07
N LEU A 325 -12.29 35.36 -0.62
CA LEU A 325 -12.40 36.80 -0.88
C LEU A 325 -13.07 37.46 0.31
N LEU A 326 -12.67 38.70 0.61
CA LEU A 326 -13.43 39.53 1.53
C LEU A 326 -14.87 39.62 1.00
N ALA A 327 -15.83 39.41 1.90
CA ALA A 327 -17.23 39.67 1.58
C ALA A 327 -17.31 41.11 1.05
N PRO A 328 -17.91 41.34 -0.13
CA PRO A 328 -18.05 42.70 -0.65
C PRO A 328 -18.81 43.52 0.39
N GLN A 329 -18.38 44.77 0.60
CA GLN A 329 -19.14 45.66 1.46
C GLN A 329 -20.58 45.73 0.95
N PRO A 330 -21.59 45.69 1.84
CA PRO A 330 -22.96 45.89 1.42
C PRO A 330 -23.06 47.24 0.72
N PHE A 331 -23.81 47.30 -0.37
CA PHE A 331 -24.09 48.59 -1.01
C PHE A 331 -24.75 49.54 -0.01
N PRO A 332 -24.54 50.86 -0.12
CA PRO A 332 -25.23 51.84 0.71
C PRO A 332 -26.74 51.59 0.67
N MET A 333 -27.42 51.65 1.81
CA MET A 333 -28.87 51.41 1.90
C MET A 333 -29.68 52.31 0.95
N SER A 334 -29.19 53.50 0.61
CA SER A 334 -29.81 54.41 -0.36
C SER A 334 -29.99 53.78 -1.75
N THR A 335 -29.09 52.88 -2.15
CA THR A 335 -29.17 52.18 -3.44
C THR A 335 -30.28 51.11 -3.48
N ASN A 336 -30.80 50.69 -2.32
CA ASN A 336 -31.91 49.73 -2.24
C ASN A 336 -33.20 50.31 -2.81
N LEU A 337 -33.38 51.64 -2.79
CA LEU A 337 -34.56 52.27 -3.40
C LEU A 337 -34.56 52.15 -4.92
N LEU A 338 -33.38 52.16 -5.55
CA LEU A 338 -33.23 52.14 -7.00
C LEU A 338 -33.20 50.72 -7.58
N ARG A 339 -32.81 49.72 -6.78
CA ARG A 339 -32.62 48.32 -7.19
C ARG A 339 -33.85 47.56 -7.69
N PRO A 340 -35.08 47.78 -7.18
CA PRO A 340 -36.23 46.99 -7.61
C PRO A 340 -36.59 47.22 -9.09
N PHE A 341 -36.12 48.32 -9.68
CA PHE A 341 -36.50 48.75 -11.02
C PHE A 341 -35.27 48.97 -11.90
N THR A 342 -35.37 48.58 -13.16
CA THR A 342 -34.33 48.84 -14.15
C THR A 342 -34.30 50.34 -14.49
N PHE A 343 -33.19 50.80 -15.06
CA PHE A 343 -33.07 52.18 -15.54
C PHE A 343 -34.22 52.59 -16.48
N GLY A 344 -34.72 51.65 -17.30
CA GLY A 344 -35.86 51.90 -18.19
C GLY A 344 -37.16 52.23 -17.47
N VAL A 345 -37.47 51.55 -16.36
CA VAL A 345 -38.66 51.86 -15.54
C VAL A 345 -38.52 53.21 -14.85
N TRP A 346 -37.32 53.55 -14.37
CA TRP A 346 -37.06 54.89 -13.85
C TRP A 346 -37.19 55.96 -14.94
N ALA A 347 -36.75 55.69 -16.16
CA ALA A 347 -36.87 56.60 -17.30
C ALA A 347 -38.33 56.79 -17.77
N THR A 348 -39.18 55.77 -17.68
CA THR A 348 -40.62 55.91 -17.98
C THR A 348 -41.40 56.57 -16.85
N LEU A 349 -41.02 56.33 -15.59
CA LEU A 349 -41.59 56.99 -14.42
C LEU A 349 -41.12 58.43 -14.26
N SER A 350 -39.94 58.79 -14.79
CA SER A 350 -39.52 60.19 -14.85
C SER A 350 -40.41 60.90 -15.88
N PRO A 351 -41.31 61.80 -15.47
CA PRO A 351 -42.03 62.62 -16.42
C PRO A 351 -40.97 63.36 -17.23
N PRO A 352 -41.17 63.59 -18.54
CA PRO A 352 -40.30 64.48 -19.26
C PRO A 352 -40.46 65.86 -18.61
N TRP A 353 -39.50 66.24 -17.75
CA TRP A 353 -39.45 67.51 -17.00
C TRP A 353 -39.58 68.75 -17.89
N ARG A 354 -39.57 68.58 -19.21
CA ARG A 354 -39.80 69.62 -20.23
C ARG A 354 -41.26 69.86 -20.62
N TRP A 355 -42.24 69.08 -20.18
CA TRP A 355 -43.62 69.18 -20.72
C TRP A 355 -44.72 69.64 -19.76
N GLN A 356 -44.39 70.08 -18.54
CA GLN A 356 -45.39 70.64 -17.61
C GLN A 356 -44.92 71.94 -16.94
N CYS A 357 -44.33 72.87 -17.68
CA CYS A 357 -44.59 74.28 -17.38
C CYS A 357 -45.87 74.67 -18.15
N PRO A 358 -47.03 74.85 -17.49
CA PRO A 358 -48.16 75.49 -18.14
C PRO A 358 -47.69 76.85 -18.66
N PRO A 359 -48.06 77.26 -19.88
CA PRO A 359 -47.68 78.56 -20.44
C PRO A 359 -48.19 79.78 -19.63
N ALA A 360 -48.89 79.56 -18.51
CA ALA A 360 -49.41 80.60 -17.65
C ALA A 360 -48.38 81.23 -16.69
N TRP A 361 -47.14 80.73 -16.61
CA TRP A 361 -46.12 81.25 -15.69
C TRP A 361 -44.77 81.59 -16.37
N CYS A 362 -44.80 81.84 -17.68
CA CYS A 362 -43.69 82.51 -18.38
C CYS A 362 -44.06 83.98 -18.65
N TRP A 363 -44.02 84.81 -17.60
CA TRP A 363 -43.89 86.27 -17.69
C TRP A 363 -42.97 86.75 -16.57
#